data_AF-A0A7K3HKM4-F1
#
_entry.id   AF-A0A7K3HKM4-F1
#
_cell.length_a   1.000
_cell.length_b   1.000
_cell.length_c   1.000
_cell.angle_alpha   90.00
_cell.angle_beta   90.00
_cell.angle_gamma   90.00
#
_symmetry.space_group_name_H-M   'P 1'
#
loop_
_entity.id
_entity.type
_entity.pdbx_description
1 polymer ?
#
loop_
_entity_poly.entity_id
_entity_poly.type
_entity_poly.pdbx_seq_one_letter_code
_entity_poly.pdbx_strand_id
1 'polypeptide(L)'
;MAKKSKIAANERRRRVAARYAGRRAELKEIIRRPSTPPAERLAAQRELRAQPRDASATRIRNRDSVDGRPRGYLRQFGLSRVRLREQAHAGYLPGVRKA
;
A
#
# COMPACT_ATOMS: atom_id res chain seq x y z
N MET A 1 -13.57 12.82 -8.89
CA MET A 1 -13.48 11.40 -8.44
C MET A 1 -12.53 10.61 -9.31
N ALA A 2 -11.92 9.55 -8.80
CA ALA A 2 -11.07 8.66 -9.59
C ALA A 2 -11.90 7.69 -10.46
N LYS A 3 -11.30 7.21 -11.56
CA LYS A 3 -11.90 6.15 -12.38
C LYS A 3 -12.07 4.87 -11.55
N LYS A 4 -13.26 4.25 -11.61
CA LYS A 4 -13.58 2.97 -10.92
C LYS A 4 -12.52 1.89 -11.18
N SER A 5 -12.06 1.79 -12.43
CA SER A 5 -11.00 0.85 -12.83
C SER A 5 -9.67 1.05 -12.07
N LYS A 6 -9.33 2.28 -11.71
CA LYS A 6 -8.10 2.59 -10.95
C LYS A 6 -8.26 2.29 -9.46
N ILE A 7 -9.47 2.39 -8.91
CA ILE A 7 -9.78 1.99 -7.54
C ILE A 7 -9.69 0.46 -7.43
N ALA A 8 -10.40 -0.26 -8.32
CA ALA A 8 -10.35 -1.72 -8.39
C ALA A 8 -8.94 -2.26 -8.62
N ALA A 9 -8.14 -1.62 -9.49
CA ALA A 9 -6.74 -2.00 -9.69
C ALA A 9 -5.90 -1.87 -8.41
N ASN A 10 -6.14 -0.85 -7.58
CA ASN A 10 -5.41 -0.64 -6.33
C ASN A 10 -5.83 -1.66 -5.26
N GLU A 11 -7.12 -2.02 -5.21
CA GLU A 11 -7.63 -3.07 -4.34
C GLU A 11 -7.05 -4.44 -4.70
N ARG A 12 -6.98 -4.77 -6.00
CA ARG A 12 -6.29 -5.99 -6.47
C ARG A 12 -4.83 -6.01 -5.99
N ARG A 13 -4.10 -4.90 -6.08
CA ARG A 13 -2.73 -4.80 -5.55
C ARG A 13 -2.67 -5.03 -4.05
N ARG A 14 -3.60 -4.48 -3.28
CA ARG A 14 -3.66 -4.74 -1.82
C ARG A 14 -3.85 -6.22 -1.52
N ARG A 15 -4.77 -6.89 -2.22
CA ARG A 15 -5.02 -8.34 -2.06
C ARG A 15 -3.79 -9.18 -2.42
N VAL A 16 -3.16 -8.91 -3.56
CA VAL A 16 -1.96 -9.63 -4.00
C VAL A 16 -0.78 -9.36 -3.06
N ALA A 17 -0.55 -8.10 -2.67
CA ALA A 17 0.52 -7.77 -1.74
C ALA A 17 0.32 -8.45 -0.37
N ALA A 18 -0.90 -8.52 0.15
CA ALA A 18 -1.20 -9.24 1.38
C ALA A 18 -0.90 -10.74 1.27
N ARG A 19 -1.31 -11.37 0.15
CA ARG A 19 -1.04 -12.81 -0.10
C ARG A 19 0.45 -13.16 -0.08
N TYR A 20 1.31 -12.29 -0.61
CA TYR A 20 2.75 -12.56 -0.73
C TYR A 20 3.59 -11.88 0.37
N ALA A 21 2.99 -11.16 1.32
CA ALA A 21 3.69 -10.33 2.28
C ALA A 21 4.72 -11.12 3.12
N GLY A 22 4.30 -12.26 3.69
CA GLY A 22 5.15 -13.12 4.52
C GLY A 22 6.34 -13.66 3.73
N ARG A 23 6.07 -14.38 2.62
CA ARG A 23 7.14 -14.96 1.79
C ARG A 23 8.12 -13.92 1.27
N ARG A 24 7.66 -12.72 0.89
CA ARG A 24 8.54 -11.63 0.46
C ARG A 24 9.42 -11.09 1.57
N ALA A 25 8.92 -11.06 2.80
CA ALA A 25 9.72 -10.64 3.96
C ALA A 25 10.85 -11.64 4.21
N GLU A 26 10.55 -12.94 4.21
CA GLU A 26 11.54 -14.02 4.34
C GLU A 26 12.62 -13.94 3.26
N LEU A 27 12.24 -13.89 1.99
CA LEU A 27 13.19 -13.84 0.87
C LEU A 27 14.08 -12.59 0.94
N LYS A 28 13.50 -11.44 1.29
CA LYS A 28 14.28 -10.21 1.46
C LYS A 28 15.24 -10.30 2.63
N GLU A 29 14.85 -10.97 3.71
CA GLU A 29 15.71 -11.18 4.87
C GLU A 29 16.90 -12.09 4.53
N ILE A 30 16.66 -13.19 3.80
CA ILE A 30 17.72 -14.07 3.27
C ILE A 30 18.70 -13.28 2.39
N ILE A 31 18.18 -12.39 1.53
CA ILE A 31 19.01 -11.56 0.66
C ILE A 31 19.81 -10.52 1.44
N ARG A 32 19.21 -9.92 2.47
CA ARG A 32 19.80 -8.84 3.28
C ARG A 32 20.95 -9.35 4.16
N ARG A 33 20.87 -10.58 4.66
CA ARG A 33 21.87 -11.16 5.57
C ARG A 33 23.22 -11.38 4.85
N PRO A 34 24.33 -10.82 5.36
CA PRO A 34 25.66 -11.05 4.81
C PRO A 34 26.13 -12.51 4.93
N SER A 35 25.73 -13.19 6.01
CA SER A 35 26.09 -14.57 6.33
C SER A 35 25.44 -15.63 5.43
N THR A 36 24.40 -15.26 4.65
CA THR A 36 23.74 -16.20 3.74
C THR A 36 24.71 -16.66 2.65
N PRO A 37 24.81 -17.98 2.40
CA PRO A 37 25.60 -18.52 1.30
C PRO A 37 25.22 -17.91 -0.06
N PRO A 38 26.18 -17.70 -0.98
CA PRO A 38 25.89 -17.10 -2.29
C PRO A 38 24.81 -17.85 -3.09
N ALA A 39 24.80 -19.19 -3.03
CA ALA A 39 23.82 -20.02 -3.72
C ALA A 39 22.38 -19.78 -3.24
N GLU A 40 22.17 -19.76 -1.92
CA GLU A 40 20.87 -19.48 -1.31
C GLU A 40 20.40 -18.05 -1.60
N ARG A 41 21.32 -17.08 -1.55
CA ARG A 41 21.04 -15.69 -1.92
C ARG A 41 20.57 -15.58 -3.37
N LEU A 42 21.23 -16.28 -4.30
CA LEU A 42 20.84 -16.30 -5.71
C LEU A 42 19.48 -16.98 -5.91
N ALA A 43 19.21 -18.09 -5.23
CA ALA A 43 17.92 -18.77 -5.27
C ALA A 43 16.79 -17.86 -4.76
N ALA A 44 17.00 -17.17 -3.63
CA ALA A 44 16.04 -16.23 -3.07
C ALA A 44 15.77 -15.04 -4.01
N GLN A 45 16.81 -14.52 -4.69
CA GLN A 45 16.64 -13.47 -5.69
C GLN A 45 15.85 -13.95 -6.90
N ARG A 46 16.10 -15.18 -7.39
CA ARG A 46 15.35 -15.77 -8.51
C ARG A 46 13.88 -15.94 -8.15
N GLU A 47 13.58 -16.48 -6.98
CA GLU A 47 12.19 -16.63 -6.51
C GLU A 47 11.49 -15.27 -6.36
N LEU A 48 12.17 -14.28 -5.74
CA LEU A 48 11.59 -12.94 -5.55
C LEU A 48 11.26 -12.24 -6.87
N ARG A 49 12.06 -12.49 -7.92
CA ARG A 49 11.86 -11.97 -9.28
C ARG A 49 10.74 -12.71 -10.03
N ALA A 50 10.53 -13.99 -9.76
CA ALA A 50 9.46 -14.79 -10.36
C ALA A 50 8.06 -14.41 -9.85
N GLN A 51 7.96 -13.81 -8.66
CA GLN A 51 6.68 -13.39 -8.09
C GLN A 51 6.02 -12.23 -8.87
N PRO A 52 4.69 -12.10 -8.80
CA PRO A 52 3.96 -11.03 -9.47
C PRO A 52 4.45 -9.64 -9.07
N ARG A 53 4.58 -8.73 -10.04
CA ARG A 53 5.05 -7.36 -9.80
C ARG A 53 4.19 -6.60 -8.77
N ASP A 54 2.88 -6.83 -8.81
CA ASP A 54 1.89 -6.23 -7.93
C ASP A 54 1.91 -6.78 -6.49
N ALA A 55 2.70 -7.82 -6.22
CA ALA A 55 2.99 -8.29 -4.86
C ALA A 55 3.86 -7.31 -4.05
N SER A 56 4.49 -6.33 -4.71
CA SER A 56 5.25 -5.29 -4.01
C SER A 56 4.34 -4.23 -3.39
N ALA A 57 4.39 -4.11 -2.06
CA ALA A 57 3.64 -3.10 -1.30
C ALA A 57 3.91 -1.66 -1.78
N THR A 58 5.11 -1.38 -2.31
CA THR A 58 5.48 -0.05 -2.85
C THR A 58 4.60 0.41 -4.03
N ARG A 59 3.90 -0.52 -4.71
CA ARG A 59 3.01 -0.20 -5.84
C ARG A 59 1.59 0.16 -5.43
N ILE A 60 1.25 -0.02 -4.16
CA ILE A 60 -0.03 0.38 -3.60
C ILE A 60 -0.01 1.90 -3.45
N ARG A 61 -1.04 2.57 -3.94
CA ARG A 61 -1.20 4.02 -3.75
C ARG A 61 -2.26 4.26 -2.69
N ASN A 62 -1.95 5.09 -1.71
CA ASN A 62 -2.98 5.57 -0.80
C ASN A 62 -3.92 6.52 -1.55
N ARG A 63 -5.19 6.18 -1.51
CA ARG A 63 -6.29 6.89 -2.16
C ARG A 63 -7.35 7.13 -1.09
N ASP A 64 -8.04 8.26 -1.21
CA ASP A 64 -9.26 8.53 -0.45
C ASP A 64 -10.20 7.32 -0.52
N SER A 65 -10.73 6.89 0.62
CA SER A 65 -11.59 5.72 0.76
C SER A 65 -12.93 5.84 0.02
N VAL A 66 -13.40 7.07 -0.20
CA VAL A 66 -14.72 7.32 -0.81
C VAL A 66 -14.58 7.64 -2.29
N ASP A 67 -13.82 8.68 -2.63
CA ASP A 67 -13.78 9.20 -4.00
C ASP A 67 -12.56 8.71 -4.82
N GLY A 68 -11.62 8.01 -4.17
CA GLY A 68 -10.42 7.45 -4.76
C GLY A 68 -9.32 8.46 -5.11
N ARG A 69 -9.39 9.72 -4.65
CA ARG A 69 -8.42 10.77 -4.97
C ARG A 69 -7.01 10.35 -4.53
N PRO A 70 -6.01 10.35 -5.44
CA PRO A 70 -4.69 9.77 -5.18
C PRO A 70 -3.68 10.75 -4.55
N ARG A 71 -4.06 12.00 -4.31
CA ARG A 71 -3.20 13.10 -3.83
C ARG A 71 -3.87 13.81 -2.66
N GLY A 72 -3.06 14.39 -1.78
CA GLY A 72 -3.53 15.03 -0.55
C GLY A 72 -4.23 14.06 0.40
N TYR A 73 -3.75 12.81 0.45
CA TYR A 73 -4.26 11.76 1.33
C TYR A 73 -3.68 11.92 2.73
N LEU A 74 -4.55 11.90 3.74
CA LEU A 74 -4.16 11.98 5.15
C LEU A 74 -4.31 10.60 5.78
N ARG A 75 -3.17 10.02 6.21
CA ARG A 75 -3.11 8.63 6.70
C ARG A 75 -3.97 8.40 7.94
N GLN A 76 -4.05 9.38 8.83
CA GLN A 76 -4.83 9.32 10.07
C GLN A 76 -6.33 9.13 9.81
N PHE A 77 -6.85 9.68 8.71
CA PHE A 77 -8.29 9.68 8.42
C PHE A 77 -8.68 8.79 7.24
N GLY A 78 -7.73 8.40 6.38
CA GLY A 78 -8.05 7.64 5.18
C GLY A 78 -8.71 8.46 4.06
N LEU A 79 -8.77 9.79 4.22
CA LEU A 79 -9.48 10.71 3.33
C LEU A 79 -8.52 11.66 2.62
N SER A 80 -8.99 12.26 1.53
CA SER A 80 -8.32 13.40 0.92
C SER A 80 -8.60 14.70 1.67
N ARG A 81 -7.74 15.71 1.50
CA ARG A 81 -7.89 17.03 2.14
C ARG A 81 -9.25 17.72 1.92
N VAL A 82 -9.93 17.44 0.81
CA VAL A 82 -11.23 18.07 0.51
C VAL A 82 -12.33 17.38 1.30
N ARG A 83 -12.41 16.05 1.21
CA ARG A 83 -13.33 15.24 2.00
C ARG A 83 -13.11 15.42 3.50
N LEU A 84 -11.86 15.48 3.95
CA LEU A 84 -11.57 15.76 5.35
C LEU A 84 -12.21 17.07 5.80
N ARG A 85 -12.03 18.15 5.02
CA ARG A 85 -12.60 19.46 5.34
C ARG A 85 -14.13 19.43 5.38
N GLU A 86 -14.76 18.78 4.40
CA GLU A 86 -16.22 18.59 4.37
C GLU A 86 -16.71 17.85 5.62
N GLN A 87 -16.08 16.72 5.94
CA GLN A 87 -16.46 15.88 7.08
C GLN A 87 -16.18 16.56 8.43
N ALA A 88 -15.09 17.33 8.53
CA ALA A 88 -14.76 18.14 9.71
C ALA A 88 -15.81 19.24 9.93
N HIS A 89 -16.18 19.99 8.88
CA HIS A 89 -17.19 21.04 8.99
C HIS A 89 -18.58 20.49 9.30
N ALA A 90 -18.90 19.30 8.82
CA ALA A 90 -20.14 18.61 9.14
C ALA A 90 -20.15 17.95 10.53
N GLY A 91 -19.04 17.99 11.29
CA GLY A 91 -18.96 17.42 12.63
C GLY A 91 -18.83 15.89 12.68
N TYR A 92 -18.56 15.23 11.56
CA TYR A 92 -18.42 13.76 11.51
C TYR A 92 -17.06 13.25 11.98
N LEU A 93 -16.08 14.14 12.20
CA LEU A 93 -14.75 13.77 12.67
C LEU A 93 -14.61 14.07 14.18
N PRO A 94 -14.49 13.04 15.04
CA PRO A 94 -14.37 13.22 16.48
C PRO A 94 -13.15 14.06 16.86
N GLY A 95 -13.36 15.09 17.70
CA GLY A 95 -12.28 15.92 18.23
C GLY A 95 -11.60 16.84 17.22
N VAL A 96 -12.08 16.93 15.98
CA VAL A 96 -11.53 17.83 14.96
C VAL A 96 -12.24 19.17 15.01
N ARG A 97 -11.51 20.23 15.36
CA ARG A 97 -11.98 21.62 15.35
C ARG A 97 -11.01 22.51 14.57
N LYS A 98 -11.48 23.69 14.15
CA LYS A 98 -10.60 24.72 13.63
C LYS A 98 -9.65 25.17 14.76
N ALA A 99 -8.36 25.12 14.49
CA ALA A 99 -7.31 25.71 15.31
C ALA A 99 -6.97 27.11 14.77
#